data_AF-A0A7M3MUU3-F1
#
_entry.id   AF-A0A7M3MUU3-F1
#
_cell.length_a   1.000
_cell.length_b   1.000
_cell.length_c   1.000
_cell.angle_alpha   90.00
_cell.angle_beta   90.00
_cell.angle_gamma   90.00
#
_symmetry.space_group_name_H-M   'P 1'
#
loop_
_entity.id
_entity.type
_entity.pdbx_description
1 polymer ?
#
loop_
_entity_poly.entity_id
_entity_poly.type
_entity_poly.pdbx_seq_one_letter_code
_entity_poly.pdbx_strand_id
1 'polypeptide(L)'
;MQFRTLILWCIYAALFTVAVTALLSTVSNETNLLWLMTIYSVVYFVLFCVVLFRMAQKAVLSKDLTAVSKLFLGSVLVKLFTALALVVGFLKLYEPEENLFVLPFIAAYVAFTTVEVISLKKM
;
A
#
# COMPACT_ATOMS: atom_id res chain seq x y z
N MET A 1 14.63 -2.11 -12.18
CA MET A 1 13.42 -2.92 -12.49
C MET A 1 12.59 -2.24 -13.57
N GLN A 2 11.99 -2.96 -14.53
CA GLN A 2 11.14 -2.35 -15.56
C GLN A 2 9.75 -1.98 -15.02
N PHE A 3 9.11 -0.94 -15.58
CA PHE A 3 7.79 -0.47 -15.15
C PHE A 3 6.70 -1.55 -15.31
N ARG A 4 6.74 -2.36 -16.37
CA ARG A 4 5.80 -3.49 -16.56
C ARG A 4 5.85 -4.49 -15.41
N THR A 5 7.07 -4.78 -14.93
CA THR A 5 7.28 -5.69 -13.79
C THR A 5 6.70 -5.09 -12.49
N LEU A 6 6.82 -3.77 -12.27
CA LEU A 6 6.18 -3.10 -11.13
C LEU A 6 4.68 -3.34 -11.11
N ILE A 7 4.01 -3.08 -12.24
CA ILE A 7 2.56 -3.21 -12.35
C ILE A 7 2.12 -4.65 -12.09
N LEU A 8 2.87 -5.65 -12.60
CA LEU A 8 2.59 -7.05 -12.29
C LEU A 8 2.67 -7.35 -10.78
N TRP A 9 3.69 -6.86 -10.09
CA TRP A 9 3.80 -7.01 -8.63
C TRP A 9 2.68 -6.31 -7.87
N CYS A 10 2.27 -5.12 -8.31
CA CYS A 10 1.11 -4.41 -7.75
C CYS A 10 -0.20 -5.21 -7.95
N ILE A 11 -0.37 -5.86 -9.11
CA ILE A 11 -1.53 -6.73 -9.37
C ILE A 11 -1.51 -7.93 -8.42
N TYR A 12 -0.37 -8.60 -8.24
CA TYR A 12 -0.27 -9.73 -7.29
C TYR A 12 -0.57 -9.28 -5.85
N ALA A 13 -0.07 -8.12 -5.44
CA ALA A 13 -0.37 -7.57 -4.12
C ALA A 13 -1.87 -7.23 -3.96
N ALA A 14 -2.49 -6.63 -4.99
CA ALA A 14 -3.92 -6.32 -4.97
C ALA A 14 -4.77 -7.60 -4.90
N LEU A 15 -4.45 -8.63 -5.69
CA LEU A 15 -5.12 -9.92 -5.65
C LEU A 15 -5.00 -10.58 -4.28
N PHE A 16 -3.82 -10.50 -3.66
CA PHE A 16 -3.62 -10.99 -2.30
C PHE A 16 -4.52 -10.25 -1.29
N THR A 17 -4.57 -8.92 -1.34
CA THR A 17 -5.45 -8.13 -0.45
C THR A 17 -6.93 -8.46 -0.67
N VAL A 18 -7.36 -8.61 -1.92
CA VAL A 18 -8.72 -9.00 -2.28
C VAL A 18 -9.04 -10.40 -1.74
N ALA A 19 -8.12 -11.35 -1.86
CA ALA A 19 -8.30 -12.69 -1.32
C ALA A 19 -8.44 -12.68 0.22
N VAL A 20 -7.62 -11.89 0.92
CA VAL A 20 -7.75 -11.71 2.37
C VAL A 20 -9.11 -11.08 2.72
N THR A 21 -9.55 -10.07 1.98
CA THR A 21 -10.85 -9.42 2.20
C THR A 21 -12.00 -10.40 2.00
N ALA A 22 -11.95 -11.22 0.95
CA ALA A 22 -12.93 -12.25 0.69
C ALA A 22 -13.00 -13.27 1.83
N LEU A 23 -11.85 -13.68 2.39
CA LEU A 23 -11.82 -14.55 3.57
C LEU A 23 -12.37 -13.88 4.83
N LEU A 24 -12.11 -12.58 5.02
CA LEU A 24 -12.65 -11.84 6.17
C LEU A 24 -14.17 -11.63 6.05
N SER A 25 -14.67 -11.49 4.82
CA SER A 25 -16.10 -11.34 4.55
C SER A 25 -16.94 -12.57 4.89
N THR A 26 -16.33 -13.75 5.11
CA THR A 26 -17.05 -14.94 5.60
C THR A 26 -17.21 -14.96 7.12
N VAL A 27 -16.46 -14.13 7.84
CA VAL A 27 -16.42 -14.08 9.31
C VAL A 27 -17.07 -12.82 9.86
N SER A 28 -16.94 -11.69 9.16
CA SER A 28 -17.45 -10.39 9.58
C SER A 28 -18.84 -10.12 9.01
N ASN A 29 -19.70 -9.46 9.80
CA ASN A 29 -21.01 -9.02 9.33
C ASN A 29 -20.94 -7.72 8.50
N GLU A 30 -19.86 -6.93 8.65
CA GLU A 30 -19.67 -5.63 7.99
C GLU A 30 -18.96 -5.75 6.62
N THR A 31 -19.45 -6.66 5.78
CA THR A 31 -18.83 -6.99 4.49
C THR A 31 -18.60 -5.77 3.59
N ASN A 32 -19.56 -4.83 3.54
CA ASN A 32 -19.44 -3.61 2.75
C ASN A 32 -18.26 -2.72 3.18
N LEU A 33 -18.03 -2.57 4.49
CA LEU A 33 -16.94 -1.74 5.01
C LEU A 33 -15.57 -2.37 4.73
N LEU A 34 -15.47 -3.70 4.81
CA LEU A 34 -14.26 -4.44 4.43
C LEU A 34 -13.90 -4.17 2.96
N TRP A 35 -14.86 -4.30 2.05
CA TRP A 35 -14.63 -4.04 0.62
C TRP A 35 -14.27 -2.59 0.32
N LEU A 36 -14.91 -1.63 0.99
CA LEU A 36 -14.56 -0.21 0.86
C LEU A 36 -13.12 0.04 1.31
N MET A 37 -12.74 -0.46 2.50
CA MET A 37 -11.37 -0.31 3.00
C MET A 37 -10.35 -0.92 2.04
N THR A 38 -10.65 -2.08 1.46
CA THR A 38 -9.79 -2.73 0.46
C THR A 38 -9.59 -1.86 -0.77
N ILE A 39 -10.67 -1.32 -1.32
CA ILE A 39 -10.60 -0.45 -2.50
C ILE A 39 -9.75 0.78 -2.20
N TYR A 40 -10.03 1.50 -1.09
CA TYR A 40 -9.25 2.67 -0.71
C TYR A 40 -7.78 2.35 -0.49
N SER A 41 -7.48 1.26 0.20
CA SER A 41 -6.11 0.84 0.49
C SER A 41 -5.35 0.45 -0.78
N VAL A 42 -5.94 -0.38 -1.63
CA VAL A 42 -5.30 -0.84 -2.88
C VAL A 42 -5.04 0.34 -3.81
N VAL A 43 -6.02 1.22 -4.02
CA VAL A 43 -5.85 2.40 -4.88
C VAL A 43 -4.73 3.29 -4.34
N TYR A 44 -4.75 3.58 -3.04
CA TYR A 44 -3.72 4.38 -2.39
C TYR A 44 -2.32 3.76 -2.57
N PHE A 45 -2.13 2.48 -2.25
CA PHE A 45 -0.81 1.85 -2.31
C PHE A 45 -0.30 1.64 -3.73
N VAL A 46 -1.18 1.39 -4.71
CA VAL A 46 -0.80 1.34 -6.14
C VAL A 46 -0.24 2.69 -6.57
N LEU A 47 -0.97 3.78 -6.28
CA LEU A 47 -0.51 5.13 -6.61
C LEU A 47 0.80 5.46 -5.90
N PHE A 48 0.92 5.10 -4.62
CA PHE A 48 2.13 5.29 -3.83
C PHE A 48 3.33 4.57 -4.46
N CYS A 49 3.20 3.29 -4.81
CA CYS A 49 4.25 2.52 -5.47
C CYS A 49 4.66 3.11 -6.83
N VAL A 50 3.70 3.60 -7.63
CA VAL A 50 3.98 4.23 -8.93
C VAL A 50 4.76 5.54 -8.75
N VAL A 51 4.34 6.39 -7.82
CA VAL A 51 5.02 7.65 -7.50
C VAL A 51 6.44 7.38 -7.01
N LEU A 52 6.58 6.48 -6.04
CA LEU A 52 7.86 6.12 -5.46
C LEU A 52 8.81 5.53 -6.51
N PHE A 53 8.31 4.67 -7.40
CA PHE A 53 9.10 4.11 -8.48
C PHE A 53 9.65 5.20 -9.40
N ARG A 54 8.85 6.18 -9.79
CA ARG A 54 9.32 7.31 -10.62
C ARG A 54 10.34 8.18 -9.88
N MET A 55 10.16 8.40 -8.59
CA MET A 55 11.14 9.13 -7.77
C MET A 55 12.44 8.35 -7.65
N ALA A 56 12.37 7.04 -7.48
CA ALA A 56 13.52 6.17 -7.34
C ALA A 56 14.34 6.08 -8.63
N GLN A 57 13.69 6.03 -9.80
CA GLN A 57 14.38 6.15 -11.09
C GLN A 57 15.20 7.45 -11.20
N LYS A 58 14.66 8.57 -10.71
CA LYS A 58 15.39 9.85 -10.67
C LYS A 58 16.52 9.84 -9.64
N ALA A 59 16.31 9.21 -8.48
CA ALA A 59 17.30 9.11 -7.41
C ALA A 59 18.54 8.30 -7.83
N VAL A 60 18.36 7.20 -8.56
CA VAL A 60 19.46 6.35 -9.07
C VAL A 60 20.32 7.07 -10.10
N LEU A 61 19.72 7.96 -10.91
CA LEU A 61 20.45 8.78 -11.88
C LEU A 61 21.12 10.01 -11.25
N SER A 62 20.89 10.26 -9.95
CA SER A 62 21.46 11.40 -9.27
C SER A 62 22.94 11.16 -8.91
N LYS A 63 23.70 12.25 -8.74
CA LYS A 63 25.10 12.17 -8.29
C LYS A 63 25.24 11.86 -6.79
N ASP A 64 24.14 11.91 -6.03
CA ASP A 64 24.15 11.68 -4.58
C ASP A 64 24.01 10.18 -4.29
N LEU A 65 25.08 9.58 -3.78
CA LEU A 65 25.15 8.16 -3.39
C LEU A 65 24.13 7.78 -2.31
N THR A 66 23.57 8.76 -1.59
CA THR A 66 22.58 8.56 -0.53
C THR A 66 21.14 8.86 -0.97
N ALA A 67 20.91 9.28 -2.21
CA ALA A 67 19.59 9.72 -2.67
C ALA A 67 18.52 8.63 -2.55
N VAL A 68 18.85 7.37 -2.87
CA VAL A 68 17.91 6.25 -2.76
C VAL A 68 17.57 5.97 -1.29
N SER A 69 18.55 6.01 -0.39
CA SER A 69 18.35 5.82 1.05
C SER A 69 17.48 6.94 1.65
N LYS A 70 17.72 8.20 1.26
CA LYS A 70 16.88 9.34 1.66
C LYS A 70 15.45 9.19 1.16
N LEU A 71 15.28 8.75 -0.09
CA LEU A 71 13.97 8.51 -0.66
C LEU A 71 13.21 7.40 0.10
N PHE A 72 13.89 6.31 0.42
CA PHE A 72 13.30 5.21 1.21
C PHE A 72 12.90 5.68 2.62
N LEU A 73 13.75 6.44 3.31
CA LEU A 73 13.39 6.98 4.63
C LEU A 73 12.19 7.93 4.53
N GLY A 74 12.18 8.79 3.51
CA GLY A 74 11.06 9.69 3.23
C GLY A 74 9.77 8.93 2.90
N SER A 75 9.84 7.84 2.12
CA SER A 75 8.68 7.03 1.78
C SER A 75 8.06 6.37 3.01
N VAL A 76 8.89 5.85 3.92
CA VAL A 76 8.43 5.28 5.20
C VAL A 76 7.69 6.33 6.02
N LEU A 77 8.22 7.54 6.16
CA LEU A 77 7.56 8.61 6.91
C LEU A 77 6.22 8.99 6.28
N VAL A 78 6.20 9.29 4.98
CA VAL A 78 4.96 9.64 4.27
C VAL A 78 3.92 8.54 4.43
N LYS A 79 4.33 7.28 4.26
CA LYS A 79 3.44 6.12 4.40
C LYS A 79 2.87 6.01 5.80
N LEU A 80 3.66 6.20 6.85
CA LEU A 80 3.16 6.14 8.24
C LEU A 80 2.09 7.21 8.51
N PHE A 81 2.34 8.46 8.09
CA PHE A 81 1.37 9.54 8.29
C PHE A 81 0.09 9.34 7.48
N THR A 82 0.23 8.94 6.22
CA THR A 82 -0.93 8.73 5.34
C THR A 82 -1.70 7.45 5.68
N ALA A 83 -1.02 6.40 6.17
CA ALA A 83 -1.64 5.22 6.75
C ALA A 83 -2.53 5.58 7.94
N LEU A 84 -1.99 6.35 8.89
CA LEU A 84 -2.73 6.82 10.04
C LEU A 84 -3.93 7.68 9.60
N ALA A 85 -3.71 8.62 8.67
CA ALA A 85 -4.77 9.48 8.15
C ALA A 85 -5.89 8.67 7.45
N LEU A 86 -5.53 7.62 6.70
CA LEU A 86 -6.50 6.75 6.02
C LEU A 86 -7.33 5.97 7.04
N VAL A 87 -6.70 5.33 8.01
CA VAL A 87 -7.41 4.55 9.04
C VAL A 87 -8.28 5.44 9.92
N VAL A 88 -7.75 6.55 10.42
CA VAL A 88 -8.51 7.51 11.26
C VAL A 88 -9.61 8.18 10.46
N GLY A 89 -9.35 8.54 9.20
CA GLY A 89 -10.35 9.08 8.30
C GLY A 89 -11.50 8.10 8.07
N PHE A 90 -11.17 6.83 7.84
CA PHE A 90 -12.16 5.78 7.67
C PHE A 90 -13.02 5.57 8.92
N LEU A 91 -12.38 5.51 10.10
CA LEU A 91 -13.07 5.41 11.40
C LEU A 91 -14.09 6.54 11.59
N LYS A 92 -13.72 7.78 11.27
CA LYS A 92 -14.59 8.95 11.45
C LYS A 92 -15.71 9.06 10.41
N LEU A 93 -15.52 8.49 9.22
CA LEU A 93 -16.48 8.61 8.12
C LEU A 93 -17.55 7.51 8.16
N TYR A 94 -17.18 6.32 8.60
CA TYR A 94 -18.04 5.13 8.50
C TYR A 94 -18.39 4.48 9.83
N GLU A 95 -17.76 4.89 10.94
CA GLU A 95 -18.04 4.42 12.30
C GLU A 95 -18.24 2.89 12.40
N PRO A 96 -17.27 2.07 11.95
CA PRO A 96 -17.42 0.61 11.93
C PRO A 96 -17.65 0.06 13.34
N GLU A 97 -18.59 -0.88 13.47
CA GLU A 97 -18.89 -1.55 14.74
C GLU A 97 -17.83 -2.61 15.07
N GLU A 98 -17.27 -3.27 14.05
CA GLU A 98 -16.29 -4.34 14.22
C GLU A 98 -14.88 -3.85 13.91
N ASN A 99 -13.91 -4.09 14.82
CA ASN A 99 -12.49 -3.75 14.59
C ASN A 99 -11.84 -4.51 13.42
N LEU A 100 -12.51 -5.49 12.82
CA LEU A 100 -12.01 -6.28 11.69
C LEU A 100 -11.85 -5.45 10.41
N PHE A 101 -12.51 -4.29 10.31
CA PHE A 101 -12.44 -3.39 9.15
C PHE A 101 -11.00 -2.96 8.79
N VAL A 102 -10.06 -2.96 9.76
CA VAL A 102 -8.67 -2.55 9.54
C VAL A 102 -7.80 -3.63 8.92
N LEU A 103 -8.21 -4.90 8.99
CA LEU A 103 -7.39 -6.03 8.52
C LEU A 103 -7.11 -5.99 7.01
N PRO A 104 -8.06 -5.64 6.12
CA PRO A 104 -7.75 -5.46 4.71
C PRO A 104 -6.70 -4.37 4.46
N PHE A 105 -6.73 -3.28 5.24
CA PHE A 105 -5.71 -2.24 5.17
C PHE A 105 -4.33 -2.79 5.55
N ILE A 106 -4.23 -3.55 6.63
CA ILE A 106 -2.96 -4.17 7.06
C ILE A 106 -2.43 -5.14 6.00
N ALA A 107 -3.31 -5.96 5.42
CA ALA A 107 -2.94 -6.89 4.35
C ALA A 107 -2.40 -6.14 3.11
N ALA A 108 -3.05 -5.04 2.72
CA ALA A 108 -2.56 -4.16 1.65
C ALA A 108 -1.22 -3.55 2.01
N TYR A 109 -1.09 -2.97 3.21
CA TYR A 109 0.13 -2.34 3.68
C TYR A 109 1.33 -3.28 3.59
N VAL A 110 1.19 -4.52 4.08
CA VAL A 110 2.27 -5.50 4.06
C VAL A 110 2.61 -5.91 2.62
N ALA A 111 1.60 -6.31 1.83
CA ALA A 111 1.81 -6.78 0.47
C ALA A 111 2.48 -5.71 -0.42
N PHE A 112 1.99 -4.47 -0.37
CA PHE A 112 2.57 -3.37 -1.14
C PHE A 112 3.91 -2.89 -0.60
N THR A 113 4.17 -3.02 0.70
CA THR A 113 5.53 -2.77 1.25
C THR A 113 6.53 -3.79 0.71
N THR A 114 6.14 -5.05 0.54
CA THR A 114 6.99 -6.04 -0.15
C THR A 114 7.28 -5.63 -1.59
N VAL A 115 6.27 -5.15 -2.33
CA VAL A 115 6.46 -4.64 -3.70
C VAL A 115 7.43 -3.47 -3.74
N GLU A 116 7.27 -2.51 -2.82
CA GLU A 116 8.18 -1.36 -2.69
C GLU A 116 9.62 -1.81 -2.46
N VAL A 117 9.88 -2.63 -1.45
CA VAL A 117 11.24 -3.07 -1.09
C VAL A 117 11.89 -3.84 -2.24
N ILE A 118 11.14 -4.74 -2.89
CA ILE A 118 11.62 -5.47 -4.07
C ILE A 118 11.92 -4.51 -5.22
N SER A 119 11.05 -3.53 -5.45
CA SER A 119 11.20 -2.58 -6.54
C SER A 119 12.45 -1.72 -6.37
N LEU A 120 12.68 -1.18 -5.17
CA LEU A 120 13.84 -0.34 -4.84
C LEU A 120 15.14 -1.13 -4.86
N LYS A 121 15.16 -2.36 -4.31
CA LYS A 121 16.35 -3.22 -4.33
C LYS A 121 16.79 -3.61 -5.74
N LYS A 122 15.84 -3.73 -6.68
CA LYS A 122 16.10 -4.13 -8.07
C LYS A 122 16.31 -2.94 -9.01
N MET A 123 16.40 -1.71 -8.51
CA MET A 123 16.79 -0.55 -9.31
C MET A 123 18.30 -0.40 -9.33
#